data_AF-A0A7X4YIJ5-F1
#
_entry.id   AF-A0A7X4YIJ5-F1
#
_cell.length_a   1.000
_cell.length_b   1.000
_cell.length_c   1.000
_cell.angle_alpha   90.00
_cell.angle_beta   90.00
_cell.angle_gamma   90.00
#
_symmetry.space_group_name_H-M   'P 1'
#
loop_
_entity.id
_entity.type
_entity.pdbx_description
1 polymer ?
#
loop_
_entity_poly.entity_id
_entity_poly.type
_entity_poly.pdbx_seq_one_letter_code
_entity_poly.pdbx_strand_id
1 'polypeptide(L)'
;MPTPPKPAPPPAPPASKPSAPAAASCSASRLSPIPKPTAKPLPPAVASMRERIIKAAVACDYAGLQKLGDEKGPSVRFSYDPDQDMATTWRIQEEWKDSPQPVLARLVHVLNLPFYQEGNLYWWPTAFREGATDADFALLKGIYPDEMITDMRKEKSYIGMRVGISSDGDWQAAIQGD
;
A
#
# COMPACT_ATOMS: atom_id res chain seq x y z
N MET A 1 3.05 38.75 66.76
CA MET A 1 3.73 37.53 66.27
C MET A 1 3.71 37.58 64.75
N PRO A 2 4.87 37.64 64.07
CA PRO A 2 4.92 37.68 62.60
C PRO A 2 4.66 36.28 62.02
N THR A 3 3.80 36.21 61.01
CA THR A 3 3.51 34.99 60.23
C THR A 3 4.73 34.57 59.40
N PRO A 4 5.02 33.26 59.30
CA PRO A 4 6.13 32.78 58.46
C PRO A 4 5.81 32.99 56.96
N PRO A 5 6.82 33.26 56.13
CA PRO A 5 6.63 33.43 54.69
C PRO A 5 6.26 32.09 54.02
N LYS A 6 5.31 32.17 53.07
CA LYS A 6 4.84 31.05 52.25
C LYS A 6 5.99 30.49 51.38
N PRO A 7 6.16 29.15 51.27
CA PRO A 7 7.17 28.56 50.40
C PRO A 7 6.92 28.91 48.93
N ALA A 8 8.00 29.22 48.20
CA ALA A 8 7.96 29.42 46.76
C ALA A 8 7.62 28.10 46.04
N PRO A 9 6.83 28.14 44.94
CA PRO A 9 6.57 26.95 44.13
C PRO A 9 7.86 26.44 43.45
N PRO A 10 7.99 25.13 43.24
CA PRO A 10 9.15 24.55 42.55
C PRO A 10 9.22 25.02 41.09
N PRO A 11 10.43 25.08 40.50
CA PRO A 11 10.60 25.47 39.10
C PRO A 11 9.88 24.49 38.17
N ALA A 12 9.16 25.03 37.19
CA ALA A 12 8.51 24.25 36.15
C ALA A 12 9.53 23.38 35.39
N PRO A 13 9.16 22.16 34.96
CA PRO A 13 10.03 21.34 34.12
C PRO A 13 10.36 22.06 32.80
N PRO A 14 11.54 21.84 32.22
CA PRO A 14 11.94 22.49 30.97
C PRO A 14 10.95 22.15 29.87
N ALA A 15 10.51 23.18 29.13
CA ALA A 15 9.66 23.05 27.97
C ALA A 15 10.20 21.99 27.01
N SER A 16 9.43 20.93 26.80
CA SER A 16 9.69 19.96 25.74
C SER A 16 9.73 20.71 24.41
N LYS A 17 10.83 20.56 23.67
CA LYS A 17 10.96 21.07 22.31
C LYS A 17 9.71 20.68 21.51
N PRO A 18 9.18 21.54 20.62
CA PRO A 18 8.22 21.10 19.64
C PRO A 18 8.88 19.99 18.82
N SER A 19 8.46 18.74 19.01
CA SER A 19 8.73 17.70 18.03
C SER A 19 8.20 18.23 16.71
N ALA A 20 9.06 18.29 15.70
CA ALA A 20 8.66 18.55 14.33
C ALA A 20 7.38 17.75 14.03
N PRO A 21 6.41 18.28 13.27
CA PRO A 21 5.23 17.51 12.90
C PRO A 21 5.74 16.18 12.35
N ALA A 22 5.32 15.07 12.96
CA ALA A 22 5.64 13.75 12.43
C ALA A 22 5.20 13.81 10.97
N ALA A 23 6.16 13.83 10.04
CA ALA A 23 5.87 13.74 8.63
C ALA A 23 4.92 12.55 8.51
N ALA A 24 3.69 12.77 8.04
CA ALA A 24 2.63 11.78 8.08
C ALA A 24 3.18 10.46 7.55
N SER A 25 3.49 9.54 8.46
CA SER A 25 4.21 8.32 8.13
C SER A 25 3.15 7.33 7.69
N CYS A 26 2.95 7.20 6.38
CA CYS A 26 2.08 6.17 5.83
C CYS A 26 2.60 4.77 6.17
N SER A 27 1.74 3.76 6.03
CA SER A 27 2.06 2.36 6.34
C SER A 27 3.30 1.83 5.60
N ALA A 28 3.60 2.34 4.39
CA ALA A 28 4.72 1.91 3.57
C ALA A 28 6.05 2.59 3.88
N SER A 29 6.08 3.64 4.71
CA SER A 29 7.27 4.47 4.94
C SER A 29 8.50 3.73 5.49
N ARG A 30 8.29 2.54 6.08
CA ARG A 30 9.36 1.66 6.61
C ARG A 30 9.77 0.54 5.66
N LEU A 31 9.13 0.42 4.49
CA LEU A 31 9.42 -0.61 3.51
C LEU A 31 10.54 -0.20 2.56
N SER A 32 11.09 -1.18 1.83
CA SER A 32 12.12 -0.93 0.83
C SER A 32 11.51 -0.27 -0.42
N PRO A 33 12.07 0.84 -0.92
CA PRO A 33 11.67 1.45 -2.19
C PRO A 33 12.18 0.65 -3.41
N ILE A 34 13.00 -0.37 -3.19
CA ILE A 34 13.56 -1.22 -4.25
C ILE A 34 12.71 -2.49 -4.35
N PRO A 35 12.11 -2.80 -5.52
CA PRO A 35 11.36 -4.02 -5.74
C PRO A 35 12.24 -5.27 -5.59
N LYS A 36 11.67 -6.34 -5.04
CA LYS A 36 12.32 -7.65 -5.02
C LYS A 36 12.47 -8.20 -6.43
N PRO A 37 13.60 -8.87 -6.73
CA PRO A 37 13.77 -9.60 -7.98
C PRO A 37 12.63 -10.59 -8.21
N THR A 38 12.12 -10.64 -9.43
CA THR A 38 11.11 -11.62 -9.83
C THR A 38 11.77 -12.88 -10.39
N ALA A 39 11.16 -14.04 -10.17
CA ALA A 39 11.65 -15.30 -10.71
C ALA A 39 11.58 -15.35 -12.26
N LYS A 40 10.60 -14.66 -12.84
CA LYS A 40 10.46 -14.47 -14.29
C LYS A 40 10.83 -13.04 -14.67
N PRO A 41 11.51 -12.82 -15.81
CA PRO A 41 11.82 -11.47 -16.27
C PRO A 41 10.53 -10.71 -16.62
N LEU A 42 10.50 -9.44 -16.25
CA LEU A 42 9.44 -8.50 -16.64
C LEU A 42 9.89 -7.70 -17.87
N PRO A 43 8.97 -7.29 -18.75
CA PRO A 43 9.28 -6.26 -19.74
C PRO A 43 9.82 -5.00 -19.06
N PRO A 44 10.79 -4.29 -19.67
CA PRO A 44 11.39 -3.10 -19.06
C PRO A 44 10.37 -2.04 -18.64
N ALA A 45 9.33 -1.81 -19.44
CA ALA A 45 8.29 -0.82 -19.13
C ALA A 45 7.48 -1.22 -17.89
N VAL A 46 7.10 -2.50 -17.78
CA VAL A 46 6.39 -3.04 -16.61
C VAL A 46 7.26 -2.97 -15.36
N ALA A 47 8.53 -3.37 -15.46
CA ALA A 47 9.48 -3.30 -14.36
C ALA A 47 9.68 -1.85 -13.87
N SER A 48 9.78 -0.91 -14.80
CA SER A 48 9.90 0.53 -14.50
C SER A 48 8.66 1.06 -13.78
N MET A 49 7.45 0.77 -14.27
CA MET A 49 6.21 1.20 -13.62
C MET A 49 6.08 0.59 -12.21
N ARG A 50 6.34 -0.71 -12.06
CA ARG A 50 6.37 -1.39 -10.75
C ARG A 50 7.32 -0.71 -9.77
N GLU A 51 8.52 -0.37 -10.21
CA GLU A 51 9.50 0.33 -9.38
C GLU A 51 9.03 1.73 -8.99
N ARG A 52 8.47 2.49 -9.94
CA ARG A 52 7.93 3.85 -9.69
C ARG A 52 6.79 3.83 -8.68
N ILE A 53 5.87 2.86 -8.79
CA ILE A 53 4.76 2.69 -7.84
C ILE A 53 5.29 2.38 -6.44
N ILE A 54 6.23 1.43 -6.31
CA ILE A 54 6.82 1.08 -5.01
C ILE A 54 7.54 2.28 -4.39
N LYS A 55 8.33 3.02 -5.17
CA LYS A 55 9.02 4.23 -4.70
C LYS A 55 8.03 5.29 -4.20
N ALA A 56 6.98 5.58 -4.98
CA ALA A 56 5.97 6.55 -4.60
C ALA A 56 5.22 6.13 -3.33
N ALA A 57 4.86 4.84 -3.21
CA ALA A 57 4.20 4.31 -2.02
C ALA A 57 5.07 4.44 -0.76
N VAL A 58 6.36 4.07 -0.84
CA VAL A 58 7.30 4.19 0.29
C VAL A 58 7.55 5.66 0.65
N ALA A 59 7.54 6.56 -0.32
CA ALA A 59 7.64 8.01 -0.09
C ALA A 59 6.35 8.65 0.43
N CYS A 60 5.27 7.88 0.61
CA CYS A 60 3.94 8.38 0.92
C CYS A 60 3.44 9.43 -0.10
N ASP A 61 3.87 9.33 -1.35
CA ASP A 61 3.56 10.26 -2.42
C ASP A 61 2.23 9.87 -3.10
N TYR A 62 1.13 10.12 -2.40
CA TYR A 62 -0.22 9.87 -2.92
C TYR A 62 -0.49 10.61 -4.24
N ALA A 63 -0.03 11.86 -4.37
CA ALA A 63 -0.18 12.63 -5.59
C ALA A 63 0.65 12.04 -6.75
N GLY A 64 1.85 11.55 -6.47
CA GLY A 64 2.67 10.80 -7.42
C GLY A 64 2.00 9.50 -7.86
N LEU A 65 1.41 8.74 -6.93
CA LEU A 65 0.65 7.53 -7.25
C LEU A 65 -0.53 7.83 -8.18
N GLN A 66 -1.28 8.92 -7.94
CA GLN A 66 -2.35 9.35 -8.84
C GLN A 66 -1.81 9.63 -10.24
N LYS A 67 -0.74 10.42 -10.34
CA LYS A 67 -0.10 10.74 -11.64
C LYS A 67 0.39 9.51 -12.39
N LEU A 68 0.91 8.50 -11.68
CA LEU A 68 1.30 7.23 -12.28
C LEU A 68 0.10 6.45 -12.82
N GLY A 69 -1.03 6.49 -12.10
CA GLY A 69 -2.29 5.88 -12.54
C GLY A 69 -2.91 6.57 -13.77
N ASP A 70 -2.69 7.87 -13.91
CA ASP A 70 -3.25 8.68 -15.01
C ASP A 70 -2.28 8.90 -16.18
N GLU A 71 -1.08 8.29 -16.15
CA GLU A 71 0.04 8.63 -17.04
C GLU A 71 -0.31 8.46 -18.54
N LYS A 72 -1.18 7.49 -18.87
CA LYS A 72 -1.66 7.28 -20.25
C LYS A 72 -3.17 7.48 -20.41
N GLY A 73 -3.78 8.26 -19.52
CA GLY A 73 -5.22 8.50 -19.43
C GLY A 73 -5.80 7.97 -18.13
N PRO A 74 -7.11 8.18 -17.87
CA PRO A 74 -7.80 7.64 -16.68
C PRO A 74 -7.94 6.11 -16.81
N SER A 75 -6.81 5.42 -16.65
CA SER A 75 -6.64 3.99 -16.88
C SER A 75 -6.90 3.19 -15.61
N VAL A 76 -6.60 3.75 -14.43
CA VAL A 76 -6.84 3.05 -13.16
C VAL A 76 -8.33 3.05 -12.85
N ARG A 77 -8.98 1.92 -13.10
CA ARG A 77 -10.35 1.68 -12.65
C ARG A 77 -10.36 1.40 -11.15
N PHE A 78 -10.80 2.37 -10.36
CA PHE A 78 -11.20 2.14 -8.97
C PHE A 78 -12.51 1.37 -8.94
N SER A 79 -12.55 0.27 -8.19
CA SER A 79 -13.73 -0.59 -8.13
C SER A 79 -14.84 -0.05 -7.22
N TYR A 80 -14.66 1.12 -6.57
CA TYR A 80 -15.58 1.57 -5.53
C TYR A 80 -16.18 2.97 -5.76
N ASP A 81 -15.48 3.88 -6.42
CA ASP A 81 -16.02 5.21 -6.74
C ASP A 81 -15.36 5.76 -8.01
N PRO A 82 -16.11 5.97 -9.11
CA PRO A 82 -15.55 6.54 -10.34
C PRO A 82 -15.24 8.04 -10.22
N ASP A 83 -15.78 8.73 -9.21
CA ASP A 83 -15.65 10.19 -9.04
C ASP A 83 -14.60 10.57 -7.97
N GLN A 84 -14.03 9.59 -7.26
CA GLN A 84 -13.02 9.83 -6.22
C GLN A 84 -11.63 9.30 -6.61
N ASP A 85 -10.66 10.22 -6.65
CA ASP A 85 -9.25 9.92 -6.92
C ASP A 85 -8.69 8.82 -5.98
N MET A 86 -7.98 7.85 -6.56
CA MET A 86 -7.28 6.75 -5.87
C MET A 86 -6.55 7.23 -4.61
N ALA A 87 -5.74 8.27 -4.82
CA ALA A 87 -4.85 8.83 -3.83
C ALA A 87 -5.62 9.32 -2.59
N THR A 88 -6.77 9.95 -2.82
CA THR A 88 -7.64 10.47 -1.76
C THR A 88 -8.28 9.32 -0.99
N THR A 89 -8.83 8.33 -1.69
CA THR A 89 -9.45 7.15 -1.07
C THR A 89 -8.46 6.38 -0.20
N TRP A 90 -7.25 6.11 -0.71
CA TRP A 90 -6.21 5.38 0.01
C TRP A 90 -5.69 6.14 1.22
N ARG A 91 -5.55 7.47 1.10
CA ARG A 91 -5.16 8.31 2.21
C ARG A 91 -6.20 8.28 3.33
N ILE A 92 -7.48 8.41 2.99
CA ILE A 92 -8.57 8.37 3.98
C ILE A 92 -8.55 7.03 4.73
N GLN A 93 -8.36 5.92 4.03
CA GLN A 93 -8.34 4.59 4.65
C GLN A 93 -7.13 4.35 5.55
N GLU A 94 -5.96 4.88 5.19
CA GLU A 94 -4.77 4.86 6.07
C GLU A 94 -4.99 5.69 7.35
N GLU A 95 -5.82 6.72 7.28
CA GLU A 95 -6.12 7.65 8.37
C GLU A 95 -7.43 7.30 9.14
N TRP A 96 -8.08 6.17 8.84
CA TRP A 96 -9.30 5.74 9.55
C TRP A 96 -9.07 5.61 11.06
N LYS A 97 -9.92 6.28 11.85
CA LYS A 97 -9.74 6.40 13.30
C LYS A 97 -9.85 5.07 14.04
N ASP A 98 -10.81 4.25 13.65
CA ASP A 98 -11.15 3.02 14.38
C ASP A 98 -10.41 1.79 13.85
N SER A 99 -10.02 1.80 12.57
CA SER A 99 -9.32 0.69 11.92
C SER A 99 -8.51 1.18 10.70
N PRO A 100 -7.34 1.79 10.91
CA PRO A 100 -6.50 2.26 9.81
C PRO A 100 -6.08 1.07 8.93
N GLN A 101 -6.30 1.20 7.62
CA GLN A 101 -5.94 0.18 6.66
C GLN A 101 -4.54 0.44 6.10
N PRO A 102 -3.61 -0.53 6.13
CA PRO A 102 -2.25 -0.35 5.62
C PRO A 102 -2.22 -0.54 4.08
N VAL A 103 -2.99 0.26 3.36
CA VAL A 103 -3.14 0.23 1.89
C VAL A 103 -1.80 0.33 1.16
N LEU A 104 -0.95 1.29 1.51
CA LEU A 104 0.32 1.48 0.81
C LEU A 104 1.32 0.35 1.11
N ALA A 105 1.36 -0.13 2.36
CA ALA A 105 2.19 -1.29 2.71
C ALA A 105 1.72 -2.53 1.94
N ARG A 106 0.39 -2.75 1.89
CA ARG A 106 -0.22 -3.85 1.13
C ARG A 106 0.13 -3.77 -0.35
N LEU A 107 0.08 -2.57 -0.95
CA LEU A 107 0.49 -2.34 -2.34
C LEU A 107 1.94 -2.76 -2.59
N VAL A 108 2.86 -2.29 -1.73
CA VAL A 108 4.28 -2.65 -1.83
C VAL A 108 4.48 -4.16 -1.65
N HIS A 109 3.79 -4.78 -0.69
CA HIS A 109 3.88 -6.22 -0.47
C HIS A 109 3.35 -7.02 -1.66
N VAL A 110 2.19 -6.67 -2.20
CA VAL A 110 1.57 -7.33 -3.37
C VAL A 110 2.46 -7.21 -4.60
N LEU A 111 3.00 -6.02 -4.88
CA LEU A 111 3.94 -5.84 -5.99
C LEU A 111 5.25 -6.58 -5.79
N ASN A 112 5.58 -7.02 -4.57
CA ASN A 112 6.73 -7.88 -4.28
C ASN A 112 6.43 -9.38 -4.36
N LEU A 113 5.18 -9.77 -4.64
CA LEU A 113 4.81 -11.16 -4.89
C LEU A 113 5.06 -11.57 -6.35
N PRO A 114 5.01 -12.88 -6.66
CA PRO A 114 5.00 -13.36 -8.03
C PRO A 114 3.82 -12.79 -8.83
N PHE A 115 4.03 -12.64 -10.14
CA PHE A 115 3.04 -12.17 -11.09
C PHE A 115 2.69 -13.26 -12.10
N TYR A 116 1.57 -13.05 -12.80
CA TYR A 116 1.25 -13.78 -14.02
C TYR A 116 0.92 -12.81 -15.15
N GLN A 117 1.05 -13.29 -16.38
CA GLN A 117 0.70 -12.54 -17.57
C GLN A 117 -0.62 -13.09 -18.12
N GLU A 118 -1.52 -12.20 -18.49
CA GLU A 118 -2.79 -12.50 -19.16
C GLU A 118 -2.96 -11.54 -20.34
N GLY A 119 -2.78 -12.06 -21.55
CA GLY A 119 -2.71 -11.24 -22.76
C GLY A 119 -1.62 -10.17 -22.65
N ASN A 120 -2.04 -8.89 -22.66
CA ASN A 120 -1.15 -7.73 -22.57
C ASN A 120 -0.96 -7.17 -21.15
N LEU A 121 -1.58 -7.79 -20.14
CA LEU A 121 -1.54 -7.32 -18.75
C LEU A 121 -0.68 -8.26 -17.89
N TYR A 122 0.03 -7.65 -16.94
CA TYR A 122 0.80 -8.29 -15.89
C TYR A 122 0.09 -8.05 -14.57
N TRP A 123 -0.30 -9.13 -13.91
CA TRP A 123 -1.13 -9.11 -12.72
C TRP A 123 -0.39 -9.60 -11.48
N TRP A 124 -0.58 -8.89 -10.38
CA TRP A 124 -0.14 -9.27 -9.04
C TRP A 124 -1.34 -9.42 -8.10
N PRO A 125 -1.34 -10.41 -7.18
CA PRO A 125 -0.42 -11.56 -7.10
C PRO A 125 -0.87 -12.74 -7.97
N THR A 126 -0.04 -13.77 -8.13
CA THR A 126 -0.44 -15.06 -8.77
C THR A 126 -1.63 -15.74 -8.11
N ALA A 127 -1.91 -15.44 -6.83
CA ALA A 127 -3.10 -15.94 -6.14
C ALA A 127 -4.42 -15.47 -6.77
N PHE A 128 -4.41 -14.37 -7.54
CA PHE A 128 -5.60 -13.91 -8.28
C PHE A 128 -5.87 -14.74 -9.55
N ARG A 129 -4.87 -15.42 -10.09
CA ARG A 129 -5.01 -16.20 -11.32
C ARG A 129 -6.02 -17.34 -11.12
N GLU A 130 -6.82 -17.61 -12.14
CA GLU A 130 -7.62 -18.85 -12.20
C GLU A 130 -6.73 -20.08 -11.97
N GLY A 131 -7.19 -21.00 -11.13
CA GLY A 131 -6.42 -22.19 -10.75
C GLY A 131 -5.20 -21.90 -9.87
N ALA A 132 -5.20 -20.80 -9.11
CA ALA A 132 -4.18 -20.53 -8.09
C ALA A 132 -3.97 -21.73 -7.15
N THR A 133 -2.70 -22.04 -6.88
CA THR A 133 -2.29 -23.18 -6.05
C THR A 133 -2.25 -22.80 -4.58
N ASP A 134 -2.23 -23.79 -3.68
CA ASP A 134 -2.07 -23.52 -2.25
C ASP A 134 -0.75 -22.81 -1.93
N ALA A 135 0.28 -23.03 -2.76
CA ALA A 135 1.55 -22.31 -2.66
C ALA A 135 1.40 -20.81 -2.99
N ASP A 136 0.53 -20.46 -3.94
CA ASP A 136 0.24 -19.06 -4.27
C ASP A 136 -0.44 -18.34 -3.09
N PHE A 137 -1.38 -19.00 -2.42
CA PHE A 137 -2.03 -18.45 -1.22
C PHE A 137 -1.09 -18.40 0.00
N ALA A 138 -0.16 -19.34 0.14
CA ALA A 138 0.80 -19.34 1.24
C ALA A 138 1.72 -18.10 1.23
N LEU A 139 1.98 -17.53 0.04
CA LEU A 139 2.78 -16.30 -0.11
C LEU A 139 2.08 -15.04 0.41
N LEU A 140 0.77 -15.10 0.66
CA LEU A 140 -0.02 -13.99 1.21
C LEU A 140 0.17 -13.83 2.73
N LYS A 141 0.83 -14.80 3.39
CA LYS A 141 1.04 -14.78 4.83
C LYS A 141 1.79 -13.52 5.27
N GLY A 142 1.26 -12.86 6.29
CA GLY A 142 1.80 -11.59 6.80
C GLY A 142 1.35 -10.35 6.02
N ILE A 143 0.60 -10.51 4.92
CA ILE A 143 -0.06 -9.41 4.20
C ILE A 143 -1.55 -9.35 4.57
N TYR A 144 -2.19 -10.51 4.72
CA TYR A 144 -3.58 -10.67 5.13
C TYR A 144 -3.69 -11.55 6.39
N PRO A 145 -4.80 -11.46 7.14
CA PRO A 145 -5.07 -12.36 8.26
C PRO A 145 -5.10 -13.83 7.84
N ASP A 146 -4.61 -14.73 8.70
CA ASP A 146 -4.51 -16.17 8.40
C ASP A 146 -5.88 -16.82 8.13
N GLU A 147 -6.94 -16.33 8.79
CA GLU A 147 -8.32 -16.77 8.55
C GLU A 147 -8.77 -16.42 7.13
N MET A 148 -8.57 -15.17 6.72
CA MET A 148 -8.88 -14.69 5.36
C MET A 148 -8.12 -15.49 4.29
N ILE A 149 -6.84 -15.79 4.52
CA ILE A 149 -6.03 -16.62 3.60
C ILE A 149 -6.56 -18.05 3.56
N THR A 150 -6.98 -18.60 4.70
CA THR A 150 -7.55 -19.95 4.79
C THR A 150 -8.84 -20.05 3.98
N ASP A 151 -9.70 -19.04 4.06
CA ASP A 151 -10.98 -19.01 3.35
C ASP A 151 -10.76 -18.80 1.84
N MET A 152 -9.93 -17.83 1.44
CA MET A 152 -9.52 -17.64 0.04
C MET A 152 -8.96 -18.93 -0.58
N ARG A 153 -8.14 -19.68 0.17
CA ARG A 153 -7.57 -20.95 -0.27
C ARG A 153 -8.62 -22.05 -0.42
N LYS A 154 -9.58 -22.15 0.52
CA LYS A 154 -10.66 -23.14 0.47
C LYS A 154 -11.58 -22.89 -0.72
N GLU A 155 -11.94 -21.63 -0.94
CA GLU A 155 -12.84 -21.20 -2.01
C GLU A 155 -12.15 -21.07 -3.37
N LYS A 156 -10.82 -21.16 -3.40
CA LYS A 156 -9.99 -20.94 -4.59
C LYS A 156 -10.29 -19.59 -5.25
N SER A 157 -10.63 -18.61 -4.43
CA SER A 157 -11.03 -17.26 -4.84
C SER A 157 -10.17 -16.23 -4.12
N TYR A 158 -9.67 -15.24 -4.86
CA TYR A 158 -8.84 -14.18 -4.31
C TYR A 158 -9.62 -12.87 -4.24
N ILE A 159 -9.85 -12.42 -3.01
CA ILE A 159 -10.60 -11.18 -2.72
C ILE A 159 -9.70 -10.04 -2.26
N GLY A 160 -8.37 -10.22 -2.27
CA GLY A 160 -7.43 -9.18 -1.86
C GLY A 160 -7.09 -8.15 -2.94
N MET A 161 -6.08 -7.35 -2.66
CA MET A 161 -5.58 -6.31 -3.56
C MET A 161 -4.94 -6.87 -4.82
N ARG A 162 -5.35 -6.34 -5.98
CA ARG A 162 -4.90 -6.72 -7.32
C ARG A 162 -4.29 -5.52 -8.02
N VAL A 163 -3.11 -5.72 -8.60
CA VAL A 163 -2.43 -4.70 -9.39
C VAL A 163 -2.20 -5.20 -10.80
N GLY A 164 -2.62 -4.41 -11.78
CA GLY A 164 -2.49 -4.73 -13.21
C GLY A 164 -1.67 -3.66 -13.92
N ILE A 165 -0.59 -4.06 -14.59
CA ILE A 165 0.26 -3.17 -15.40
C ILE A 165 0.31 -3.74 -16.82
N SER A 166 0.05 -2.92 -17.83
CA SER A 166 0.14 -3.34 -19.23
C SER A 166 1.58 -3.51 -19.68
N SER A 167 1.81 -4.26 -20.76
CA SER A 167 3.15 -4.54 -21.29
C SER A 167 3.94 -3.27 -21.68
N ASP A 168 3.24 -2.21 -22.04
CA ASP A 168 3.79 -0.88 -22.35
C ASP A 168 3.98 -0.01 -21.11
N GLY A 169 3.78 -0.56 -19.91
CA GLY A 169 4.06 0.06 -18.62
C GLY A 169 2.98 1.00 -18.13
N ASP A 170 1.73 0.87 -18.60
CA ASP A 170 0.62 1.65 -18.07
C ASP A 170 0.00 0.99 -16.84
N TRP A 171 -0.33 1.77 -15.82
CA TRP A 171 -0.98 1.24 -14.62
C TRP A 171 -2.48 1.19 -14.84
N GLN A 172 -3.01 -0.02 -15.07
CA GLN A 172 -4.39 -0.23 -15.53
C GLN A 172 -5.34 -0.64 -14.41
N ALA A 173 -4.83 -1.19 -13.30
CA ALA A 173 -5.68 -1.62 -12.20
C ALA A 173 -4.98 -1.54 -10.84
N ALA A 174 -5.73 -1.05 -9.85
CA ALA A 174 -5.32 -0.95 -8.45
C ALA A 174 -6.54 -1.27 -7.54
N ILE A 175 -7.01 -2.51 -7.61
CA ILE A 175 -8.24 -2.93 -6.91
C ILE A 175 -7.84 -3.35 -5.50
N GLN A 176 -8.45 -2.81 -4.46
CA GLN A 176 -8.03 -3.12 -3.08
C GLN A 176 -8.50 -4.48 -2.55
N GLY A 177 -9.56 -5.02 -3.14
CA GLY A 177 -10.23 -6.23 -2.68
C GLY A 177 -11.74 -6.03 -2.63
N ASP A 178 -12.45 -7.10 -2.30
CA ASP A 178 -13.91 -7.15 -2.08
C ASP A 178 -14.16 -7.76 -0.69
#